data_AF-A0A1M7DM64-F1
#
_entry.id   AF-A0A1M7DM64-F1
#
_cell.length_a   1.000
_cell.length_b   1.000
_cell.length_c   1.000
_cell.angle_alpha   90.00
_cell.angle_beta   90.00
_cell.angle_gamma   90.00
#
_symmetry.space_group_name_H-M   'P 1'
#
loop_
_entity.id
_entity.type
_entity.pdbx_description
1 polymer ?
#
loop_
_entity_poly.entity_id
_entity_poly.type
_entity_poly.pdbx_seq_one_letter_code
_entity_poly.pdbx_strand_id
1 'polypeptide(L)'
;MDKDAYNRQRHHVDFLQSLLGVLVIALFVLVIFGASDAVVIALAVIVAGGLLNLYRQHQLLLRYTCPQCRNTPHHKVDERAGDYHDPATANCLHCGQRLTE
;
A
#
# COMPACT_ATOMS: atom_id res chain seq x y z
N MET A 1 -21.32 1.83 7.41
CA MET A 1 -19.96 1.87 6.83
C MET A 1 -19.84 0.62 6.00
N ASP A 2 -19.71 0.75 4.68
CA ASP A 2 -19.66 -0.43 3.80
C ASP A 2 -18.30 -1.12 3.98
N LYS A 3 -18.40 -2.31 4.52
CA LYS A 3 -17.36 -3.07 5.18
C LYS A 3 -16.62 -3.93 4.15
N ASP A 4 -17.35 -4.34 3.12
CA ASP A 4 -16.85 -4.96 1.90
C ASP A 4 -15.96 -4.02 1.09
N ALA A 5 -16.24 -2.71 1.13
CA ALA A 5 -15.47 -1.71 0.40
C ALA A 5 -14.04 -1.56 0.93
N TYR A 6 -13.86 -1.56 2.27
CA TYR A 6 -12.53 -1.47 2.89
C TYR A 6 -11.68 -2.69 2.55
N ASN A 7 -12.24 -3.90 2.73
CA ASN A 7 -11.50 -5.13 2.55
C ASN A 7 -11.10 -5.36 1.07
N ARG A 8 -12.00 -5.00 0.14
CA ARG A 8 -11.70 -5.01 -1.31
C ARG A 8 -10.61 -4.02 -1.67
N GLN A 9 -10.64 -2.83 -1.10
CA GLN A 9 -9.64 -1.80 -1.38
C GLN A 9 -8.27 -2.18 -0.81
N ARG A 10 -8.22 -2.74 0.39
CA ARG A 10 -7.00 -3.27 1.00
C ARG A 10 -6.38 -4.37 0.15
N HIS A 11 -7.17 -5.36 -0.30
CA HIS A 11 -6.68 -6.41 -1.18
C HIS A 11 -6.10 -5.86 -2.50
N HIS A 12 -6.71 -4.81 -3.05
CA HIS A 12 -6.21 -4.17 -4.25
C HIS A 12 -4.87 -3.46 -4.02
N VAL A 13 -4.71 -2.79 -2.88
CA VAL A 13 -3.45 -2.15 -2.46
C VAL A 13 -2.34 -3.17 -2.29
N ASP A 14 -2.58 -4.26 -1.57
CA ASP A 14 -1.60 -5.34 -1.35
C ASP A 14 -1.14 -5.96 -2.68
N PHE A 15 -2.08 -6.21 -3.60
CA PHE A 15 -1.78 -6.71 -4.93
C PHE A 15 -0.95 -5.71 -5.74
N LEU A 16 -1.35 -4.44 -5.76
CA LEU A 16 -0.67 -3.39 -6.52
C LEU A 16 0.75 -3.16 -6.01
N GLN A 17 0.96 -3.19 -4.69
CA GLN A 17 2.27 -3.08 -4.07
C GLN A 17 3.18 -4.26 -4.44
N SER A 18 2.65 -5.48 -4.41
CA SER A 18 3.38 -6.69 -4.82
C SER A 18 3.76 -6.65 -6.30
N LEU A 19 2.81 -6.27 -7.16
CA LEU A 19 3.02 -6.12 -8.60
C LEU A 19 4.10 -5.07 -8.90
N LEU A 20 4.05 -3.90 -8.24
CA LEU A 20 5.07 -2.86 -8.38
C LEU A 20 6.45 -3.36 -7.97
N GLY A 21 6.55 -4.14 -6.89
CA GLY A 21 7.81 -4.78 -6.50
C GLY A 21 8.39 -5.65 -7.62
N VAL A 22 7.55 -6.47 -8.26
CA VAL A 22 7.96 -7.31 -9.40
C VAL A 22 8.38 -6.46 -10.61
N LEU A 23 7.64 -5.40 -10.93
CA LEU A 23 7.96 -4.50 -12.05
C LEU A 23 9.28 -3.75 -11.83
N VAL A 24 9.57 -3.33 -10.59
CA VAL A 24 10.84 -2.71 -10.24
C VAL A 24 11.99 -3.69 -10.43
N ILE A 25 11.84 -4.95 -9.96
CA ILE A 25 12.84 -6.00 -10.20
C ILE A 25 13.06 -6.22 -11.70
N ALA A 26 11.98 -6.31 -12.48
CA ALA A 26 12.07 -6.46 -13.93
C ALA A 26 12.80 -5.27 -14.60
N LEU A 27 12.58 -4.05 -14.11
CA LEU A 27 13.26 -2.85 -14.58
C LEU A 27 14.78 -2.93 -14.34
N PHE A 28 15.19 -3.35 -13.15
CA PHE A 28 16.61 -3.57 -12.86
C PHE A 28 17.24 -4.63 -13.77
N VAL A 29 16.54 -5.76 -13.97
CA VAL A 29 16.98 -6.83 -14.88
C VAL A 29 17.18 -6.28 -16.29
N LEU A 30 16.22 -5.53 -16.84
CA LEU A 30 16.33 -4.95 -18.18
C LEU A 30 17.52 -4.00 -18.32
N VAL A 31 17.78 -3.18 -17.30
CA VAL A 31 18.95 -2.28 -17.28
C VAL A 31 20.25 -3.08 -17.27
N ILE A 32 20.36 -4.13 -16.46
CA ILE A 32 21.56 -4.97 -16.35
C ILE A 32 21.87 -5.69 -17.67
N PHE A 33 20.84 -6.19 -18.36
CA PHE A 33 20.99 -6.90 -19.63
C PHE A 33 21.08 -5.98 -20.86
N GLY A 34 21.08 -4.66 -20.67
CA GLY A 34 21.23 -3.69 -21.76
C GLY A 34 20.04 -3.65 -22.72
N ALA A 35 18.81 -3.77 -22.19
CA ALA A 35 17.60 -3.56 -22.98
C ALA A 35 17.56 -2.14 -23.57
N SER A 36 16.77 -1.93 -24.61
CA SER A 36 16.67 -0.60 -25.23
C SER A 36 16.10 0.44 -24.25
N ASP A 37 16.63 1.67 -24.33
CA ASP A 37 16.19 2.78 -23.48
C ASP A 37 14.67 2.99 -23.55
N ALA A 38 14.07 2.82 -24.73
CA ALA A 38 12.64 2.94 -24.91
C ALA A 38 11.83 1.96 -24.03
N VAL A 39 12.29 0.71 -23.89
CA VAL A 39 11.63 -0.29 -23.06
C VAL A 39 11.81 0.01 -21.57
N VAL A 40 13.02 0.42 -21.17
CA VAL A 40 13.32 0.82 -19.79
C VAL A 40 12.48 2.04 -19.38
N ILE A 41 12.42 3.05 -20.23
CA ILE A 41 11.63 4.28 -20.00
C ILE A 41 10.13 3.95 -19.92
N ALA A 42 9.60 3.15 -20.85
CA ALA A 42 8.20 2.76 -20.83
C ALA A 42 7.83 2.05 -19.52
N LEU A 43 8.67 1.11 -19.07
CA LEU A 43 8.46 0.41 -17.80
C LEU A 43 8.58 1.35 -16.59
N ALA A 44 9.54 2.27 -16.60
CA ALA A 44 9.69 3.27 -15.55
C ALA A 44 8.44 4.15 -15.40
N VAL A 45 7.83 4.57 -16.51
CA VAL A 45 6.59 5.34 -16.52
C VAL A 45 5.42 4.52 -15.95
N ILE A 46 5.32 3.24 -16.29
CA ILE A 46 4.31 2.33 -15.73
C ILE A 46 4.47 2.19 -14.22
N VAL A 47 5.70 1.99 -13.74
CA VAL A 47 6.01 1.91 -12.30
C VAL A 47 5.64 3.22 -11.60
N ALA A 48 6.02 4.37 -12.16
CA ALA A 48 5.70 5.68 -11.59
C ALA A 48 4.18 5.92 -11.52
N GLY A 49 3.44 5.58 -12.57
CA GLY A 49 1.99 5.67 -12.60
C GLY A 49 1.32 4.75 -11.57
N GLY A 50 1.82 3.52 -11.44
CA GLY A 50 1.36 2.58 -10.43
C GLY A 50 1.63 3.05 -9.00
N LEU A 51 2.81 3.63 -8.73
CA LEU A 51 3.15 4.23 -7.44
C LEU A 51 2.21 5.40 -7.08
N LEU A 52 1.90 6.28 -8.03
CA LEU A 52 0.94 7.36 -7.82
C LEU A 52 -0.47 6.82 -7.50
N ASN A 53 -0.90 5.75 -8.17
CA ASN A 53 -2.16 5.10 -7.90
C ASN A 53 -2.18 4.46 -6.50
N LEU A 54 -1.11 3.74 -6.15
CA LEU A 54 -0.92 3.14 -4.83
C LEU A 54 -0.99 4.20 -3.72
N TYR A 55 -0.29 5.32 -3.91
CA TYR A 55 -0.33 6.46 -2.98
C TYR A 55 -1.75 7.00 -2.77
N ARG A 56 -2.51 7.19 -3.84
CA ARG A 56 -3.91 7.64 -3.75
C ARG A 56 -4.78 6.64 -2.99
N GLN A 57 -4.59 5.34 -3.23
CA GLN A 57 -5.37 4.32 -2.53
C GLN A 57 -5.03 4.21 -1.05
N HIS A 58 -3.75 4.36 -0.67
CA HIS A 58 -3.37 4.47 0.73
C HIS A 58 -4.03 5.67 1.40
N GLN A 59 -4.02 6.86 0.76
CA GLN A 59 -4.69 8.06 1.30
C GLN A 59 -6.19 7.87 1.53
N LEU A 60 -6.85 7.03 0.73
CA LEU A 60 -8.24 6.67 0.96
C LEU A 60 -8.42 5.72 2.15
N LEU A 61 -7.53 4.73 2.31
CA LEU A 61 -7.52 3.82 3.47
C LEU A 61 -7.27 4.59 4.78
N LEU A 62 -6.44 5.64 4.76
CA LEU A 62 -6.18 6.49 5.93
C LEU A 62 -7.42 7.18 6.51
N ARG A 63 -8.49 7.33 5.72
CA ARG A 63 -9.74 7.98 6.18
C ARG A 63 -10.60 7.05 7.02
N TYR A 64 -10.31 5.75 7.04
CA TYR A 64 -11.08 4.79 7.81
C TYR A 64 -10.73 4.91 9.30
N THR A 65 -11.72 4.63 10.15
CA THR A 65 -11.57 4.59 11.61
C THR A 65 -11.94 3.19 12.12
N CYS A 66 -11.31 2.77 13.21
CA CYS A 66 -11.65 1.49 13.84
C CYS A 66 -13.01 1.62 14.57
N PRO A 67 -13.97 0.69 14.38
CA PRO A 67 -15.28 0.79 15.03
C PRO A 67 -15.20 0.69 16.57
N GLN A 68 -14.18 0.03 17.11
CA GLN A 68 -14.05 -0.20 18.55
C GLN A 68 -13.39 0.97 19.28
N CYS A 69 -12.18 1.36 18.87
CA CYS A 69 -11.45 2.45 19.51
C CYS A 69 -11.69 3.83 18.86
N ARG A 70 -12.38 3.88 17.71
CA ARG A 70 -12.67 5.10 16.91
C ARG A 70 -11.43 5.90 16.44
N ASN A 71 -10.24 5.34 16.62
CA ASN A 71 -8.98 5.91 16.13
C ASN A 71 -8.66 5.49 14.70
N THR A 72 -7.68 6.15 14.09
CA THR A 72 -7.10 5.75 12.81
C THR A 72 -6.46 4.37 12.95
N PRO A 73 -6.88 3.36 12.18
CA PRO A 73 -6.41 1.99 12.39
C PRO A 73 -4.99 1.76 11.87
N HIS A 74 -4.49 2.70 11.05
CA HIS A 74 -3.22 2.63 10.33
C HIS A 74 -2.06 3.30 11.05
N HIS A 75 -2.29 3.89 12.22
CA HIS A 75 -1.27 4.59 12.97
C HIS A 75 -1.22 4.05 14.39
N LYS A 76 -0.01 3.98 14.96
CA LYS A 76 0.23 3.71 16.37
C LYS A 76 1.47 4.47 16.79
N VAL A 77 1.34 5.28 17.83
CA VAL A 77 2.49 5.84 18.53
C VAL A 77 2.90 4.84 19.60
N ASP A 78 4.13 4.32 19.50
CA ASP A 78 4.72 3.45 20.50
C ASP A 78 5.87 4.19 21.19
N GLU A 79 5.85 4.29 22.52
CA GLU A 79 6.86 5.05 23.28
C GLU A 79 8.30 4.52 23.10
N ARG A 80 8.46 3.26 22.69
CA ARG A 80 9.78 2.65 22.45
C ARG A 80 10.14 2.57 20.98
N ALA A 81 9.18 2.21 20.13
CA ALA A 81 9.43 2.00 18.70
C ALA A 81 9.17 3.25 17.84
N GLY A 82 8.62 4.32 18.41
CA GLY A 82 8.24 5.54 17.71
C GLY A 82 6.92 5.40 16.96
N ASP A 83 6.73 6.27 15.96
CA ASP A 83 5.54 6.28 15.13
C ASP A 83 5.55 5.13 14.13
N TYR A 84 4.63 4.19 14.32
CA TYR A 84 4.39 3.10 13.39
C TYR A 84 3.20 3.41 12.50
N HIS A 85 3.40 3.29 11.19
CA HIS A 85 2.39 3.57 10.19
C HIS A 85 2.29 2.44 9.17
N ASP A 86 1.12 1.80 9.11
CA ASP A 86 0.82 0.76 8.12
C ASP A 86 -0.58 0.99 7.51
N PRO A 87 -0.65 1.65 6.34
CA PRO A 87 -1.90 1.93 5.64
C PRO A 87 -2.57 0.70 5.03
N ALA A 88 -1.92 -0.47 4.99
CA ALA A 88 -2.48 -1.72 4.46
C ALA A 88 -2.66 -2.80 5.55
N THR A 89 -2.58 -2.43 6.83
CA THR A 89 -2.76 -3.36 7.95
C THR A 89 -4.13 -4.05 7.96
N ALA A 90 -4.14 -5.33 8.33
CA ALA A 90 -5.37 -6.12 8.56
C ALA A 90 -6.07 -5.77 9.86
N ASN A 91 -5.30 -5.24 10.82
CA ASN A 91 -5.71 -5.06 12.20
C ASN A 91 -5.46 -3.62 12.61
N CYS A 92 -6.32 -3.06 13.44
CA CYS A 92 -6.09 -1.76 14.05
C CYS A 92 -4.77 -1.80 14.84
N LEU A 93 -3.83 -0.92 14.52
CA LEU A 93 -2.54 -0.87 15.20
C LEU A 93 -2.66 -0.41 16.66
N HIS A 94 -3.76 0.23 17.04
CA HIS A 94 -4.02 0.65 18.43
C HIS A 94 -4.59 -0.46 19.32
N CYS A 95 -5.65 -1.15 18.90
CA CYS A 95 -6.35 -2.13 19.73
C CYS A 95 -6.12 -3.59 19.30
N GLY A 96 -5.41 -3.84 18.20
CA GLY A 96 -5.18 -5.18 17.65
C GLY A 96 -6.42 -5.84 17.05
N GLN A 97 -7.59 -5.20 17.13
CA GLN A 97 -8.82 -5.71 16.54
C GLN A 97 -8.64 -5.86 15.04
N ARG A 98 -9.05 -7.02 14.50
CA ARG A 98 -9.16 -7.18 13.05
C ARG A 98 -10.09 -6.11 12.50
N LEU A 99 -9.66 -5.47 11.43
CA LEU A 99 -10.50 -4.55 10.67
C LEU A 99 -11.45 -5.42 9.90
N THR A 100 -12.59 -5.70 10.52
CA THR A 100 -13.58 -6.61 9.97
C THR A 100 -14.49 -5.88 9.01
N GLU A 101 -15.09 -6.70 8.14
CA GLU A 101 -16.43 -6.49 7.62
C GLU A 101 -17.46 -6.14 8.70
#